data_AF-U1GUT5-F1
#
_entry.id   AF-U1GUT5-F1
#
_cell.length_a   1.000
_cell.length_b   1.000
_cell.length_c   1.000
_cell.angle_alpha   90.00
_cell.angle_beta   90.00
_cell.angle_gamma   90.00
#
_symmetry.space_group_name_H-M   'P 1'
#
loop_
_entity.id
_entity.type
_entity.pdbx_description
1 polymer ?
#
loop_
_entity_poly.entity_id
_entity_poly.type
_entity_poly.pdbx_seq_one_letter_code
_entity_poly.pdbx_strand_id
1 'polypeptide(L)'
;MSSLLIGKEFSFRPLEKLALSPLLDNVKATTALLVALTFFSLIFNYALSWALHYWTRTHGKPGQPPPRYPSFIPWIGGAVTVLFNGQSFLDRATTFRGKLTSCRVRFLGRELYFIQDRHSVAALWKQNSLSSPIEPYILVLKYFFGMKKEALSVYNKDDSGPFHKPFRGSQVEPRNRVDWITHHEILKGLTGAGLKPLTKRTAEAIVGRMDNTPVGHDWVEYPDLMKFFQELVGTSIMESLAGPALFDLNPNFCDDFWKFDKFLPKLAKGIPDFLVPGFAQVRRSLLDGLKKY
;
A
#
# COMPACT_ATOMS: atom_id res chain seq x y z
N MET A 1 -92.26 5.91 -8.71
CA MET A 1 -92.34 7.06 -9.64
C MET A 1 -91.00 7.76 -9.65
N SER A 2 -90.29 8.05 -10.74
CA SER A 2 -90.32 7.67 -12.16
C SER A 2 -88.93 8.08 -12.67
N SER A 3 -88.04 7.14 -12.99
CA SER A 3 -87.62 6.80 -14.36
C SER A 3 -87.19 8.00 -15.24
N LEU A 4 -85.89 8.11 -15.54
CA LEU A 4 -85.41 8.08 -16.93
C LEU A 4 -83.89 7.88 -17.03
N LEU A 5 -83.55 6.81 -17.74
CA LEU A 5 -82.27 6.39 -18.32
C LEU A 5 -81.78 7.47 -19.33
N ILE A 6 -80.51 7.57 -19.74
CA ILE A 6 -79.77 6.71 -20.70
C ILE A 6 -78.37 7.36 -20.75
N GLY A 7 -77.27 6.68 -20.41
CA GLY A 7 -76.47 5.89 -21.34
C GLY A 7 -75.20 6.64 -21.79
N LYS A 8 -74.02 6.14 -21.38
CA LYS A 8 -72.74 6.32 -22.10
C LYS A 8 -71.73 5.30 -21.61
N GLU A 9 -71.26 4.46 -22.53
CA GLU A 9 -70.19 3.48 -22.34
C GLU A 9 -68.93 4.16 -21.80
N PHE A 10 -68.45 3.70 -20.65
CA PHE A 10 -67.14 4.07 -20.11
C PHE A 10 -66.07 3.21 -20.79
N SER A 11 -65.56 3.68 -21.92
CA SER A 11 -64.32 3.19 -22.52
C SER A 11 -63.15 3.57 -21.60
N PHE A 12 -62.64 2.59 -20.84
CA PHE A 12 -61.41 2.72 -20.06
C PHE A 12 -60.22 2.79 -21.04
N ARG A 13 -59.81 4.00 -21.42
CA ARG A 13 -58.52 4.22 -22.07
C ARG A 13 -57.43 4.16 -20.98
N PRO A 14 -56.35 3.37 -21.15
CA PRO A 14 -55.32 3.27 -20.12
C PRO A 14 -54.60 4.62 -20.00
N LEU A 15 -54.74 5.25 -18.85
CA LEU A 15 -54.14 6.53 -18.45
C LEU A 15 -52.62 6.42 -18.21
N GLU A 16 -51.99 5.31 -18.58
CA GLU A 16 -50.58 5.03 -18.31
C GLU A 16 -49.61 5.52 -19.41
N LYS A 17 -50.09 5.92 -20.60
CA LYS A 17 -49.19 6.12 -21.76
C LYS A 17 -49.03 7.54 -22.31
N LEU A 18 -49.74 8.57 -21.83
CA LEU A 18 -49.84 9.83 -22.60
C LEU A 18 -49.23 11.10 -22.00
N ALA A 19 -48.72 11.11 -20.77
CA ALA A 19 -48.14 12.33 -20.19
C ALA A 19 -46.71 12.20 -19.65
N LEU A 20 -46.25 10.97 -19.36
CA LEU A 20 -44.92 10.73 -18.78
C LEU A 20 -43.85 10.36 -19.81
N SER A 21 -44.21 9.86 -20.99
CA SER A 21 -43.24 9.47 -22.02
C SER A 21 -42.36 10.62 -22.54
N PRO A 22 -42.87 11.82 -22.87
CA PRO A 22 -42.02 12.89 -23.43
C PRO A 22 -41.07 13.47 -22.38
N LEU A 23 -41.53 13.52 -21.12
CA LEU A 23 -40.73 13.94 -19.97
C LEU A 23 -39.62 12.93 -19.68
N LEU A 24 -39.94 11.63 -19.65
CA LEU A 24 -38.95 10.56 -19.47
C LEU A 24 -37.94 10.52 -20.62
N ASP A 25 -38.37 10.78 -21.86
CA ASP A 25 -37.49 10.78 -23.03
C ASP A 25 -36.57 12.03 -23.06
N ASN A 26 -37.06 13.20 -22.65
CA ASN A 26 -36.21 14.38 -22.45
C ASN A 26 -35.20 14.19 -21.31
N VAL A 27 -35.59 13.53 -20.22
CA VAL A 27 -34.66 13.19 -19.11
C VAL A 27 -33.63 12.17 -19.59
N LYS A 28 -34.02 11.14 -20.34
CA LYS A 28 -33.08 10.16 -20.94
C LYS A 28 -32.13 10.82 -21.94
N ALA A 29 -32.62 11.73 -22.78
CA ALA A 29 -31.80 12.45 -23.74
C ALA A 29 -30.80 13.39 -23.05
N THR A 30 -31.26 14.14 -22.03
CA THR A 30 -30.41 15.03 -21.24
C THR A 30 -29.35 14.25 -20.46
N THR A 31 -29.74 13.15 -19.83
CA THR A 31 -28.80 12.27 -19.10
C THR A 31 -27.80 11.63 -20.06
N ALA A 32 -28.24 11.14 -21.23
CA ALA A 32 -27.34 10.60 -22.26
C ALA A 32 -26.34 11.65 -22.77
N LEU A 33 -26.78 12.89 -22.99
CA LEU A 33 -25.91 13.99 -23.41
C LEU A 33 -24.86 14.33 -22.34
N LEU A 34 -25.27 14.42 -21.07
CA LEU A 34 -24.34 14.65 -19.96
C LEU A 34 -23.31 13.52 -19.84
N VAL A 35 -23.75 12.27 -19.96
CA VAL A 35 -22.85 11.11 -19.99
C VAL A 35 -21.87 11.22 -21.17
N ALA A 36 -22.34 11.49 -22.38
CA ALA A 36 -21.49 11.64 -23.56
C ALA A 36 -20.45 12.77 -23.39
N LEU A 37 -20.86 13.93 -22.85
CA LEU A 37 -19.96 15.06 -22.59
C LEU A 37 -18.91 14.72 -21.54
N THR A 38 -19.28 14.01 -20.46
CA THR A 38 -18.31 13.57 -19.46
C THR A 38 -17.30 12.59 -20.04
N PHE A 39 -17.74 11.58 -20.80
CA PHE A 39 -16.83 10.65 -21.47
C PHE A 39 -15.91 11.35 -22.48
N PHE A 40 -16.46 12.26 -23.29
CA PHE A 40 -15.67 13.07 -24.21
C PHE A 40 -14.60 13.88 -23.48
N SER A 41 -14.94 14.51 -22.35
CA SER A 41 -13.98 15.27 -21.55
C SER A 41 -12.85 14.40 -21.00
N LEU A 42 -13.14 13.16 -20.60
CA LEU A 42 -12.14 12.19 -20.10
C LEU A 42 -11.22 11.71 -21.22
N ILE A 43 -11.79 11.36 -22.38
CA ILE A 43 -11.01 10.93 -23.56
C ILE A 43 -10.10 12.06 -24.04
N PHE A 44 -10.64 13.27 -24.15
CA PHE A 44 -9.88 14.45 -24.54
C PHE A 44 -8.75 14.75 -23.55
N ASN A 45 -9.04 14.72 -22.24
CA ASN A 45 -8.03 14.92 -21.21
C ASN A 45 -6.92 13.85 -21.27
N TYR A 46 -7.29 12.59 -21.49
CA TYR A 46 -6.34 11.49 -21.64
C TYR A 46 -5.46 11.67 -22.88
N ALA A 47 -6.06 12.00 -24.04
CA ALA A 47 -5.34 12.24 -25.28
C ALA A 47 -4.35 13.42 -25.13
N LEU A 48 -4.79 14.52 -24.53
CA LEU A 48 -3.93 15.66 -24.22
C LEU A 48 -2.79 15.27 -23.27
N SER A 49 -3.09 14.55 -22.18
CA SER A 49 -2.09 14.08 -21.22
C SER A 49 -1.07 13.15 -21.86
N TRP A 50 -1.50 12.30 -22.78
CA TRP A 50 -0.63 11.41 -23.55
C TRP A 50 0.28 12.18 -24.51
N ALA A 51 -0.28 13.15 -25.24
CA ALA A 51 0.50 14.02 -26.13
C ALA A 51 1.55 14.82 -25.35
N LEU A 52 1.17 15.43 -24.21
CA LEU A 52 2.09 16.13 -23.32
C LEU A 52 3.16 15.20 -22.75
N HIS A 53 2.78 14.00 -22.31
CA HIS A 53 3.74 13.00 -21.81
C HIS A 53 4.79 12.64 -22.87
N TYR A 54 4.35 12.36 -24.10
CA TYR A 54 5.24 12.02 -25.20
C TYR A 54 6.14 13.21 -25.60
N TRP A 55 5.57 14.42 -25.64
CA TRP A 55 6.32 15.64 -25.93
C TRP A 55 7.40 15.89 -24.86
N THR A 56 7.04 15.90 -23.58
CA THR A 56 7.99 16.12 -22.48
C THR A 56 9.07 15.03 -22.45
N ARG A 57 8.75 13.78 -22.84
CA ARG A 57 9.76 12.71 -22.94
C ARG A 57 10.74 12.88 -24.09
N THR A 58 10.31 13.47 -25.19
CA THR A 58 11.13 13.63 -26.40
C THR A 58 11.93 14.93 -26.42
N HIS A 59 11.36 16.00 -25.86
CA HIS A 59 11.93 17.36 -25.89
C HIS A 59 12.23 17.91 -24.49
N GLY A 60 12.20 17.06 -23.47
CA GLY A 60 12.49 17.45 -22.09
C GLY A 60 13.90 17.99 -21.93
N LYS A 61 14.04 19.07 -21.16
CA LYS A 61 15.35 19.66 -20.84
C LYS A 61 15.89 19.07 -19.53
N PRO A 62 17.24 19.01 -19.37
CA PRO A 62 17.84 18.69 -18.07
C PRO A 62 17.30 19.60 -16.96
N GLY A 63 17.05 19.02 -15.77
CA GLY A 63 16.53 19.76 -14.61
C GLY A 63 15.00 19.93 -14.57
N GLN A 64 14.27 19.53 -15.61
CA GLN A 64 12.80 19.46 -15.54
C GLN A 64 12.34 18.26 -14.70
N PRO A 65 11.21 18.38 -13.99
CA PRO A 65 10.65 17.25 -13.26
C PRO A 65 10.25 16.13 -14.26
N PRO A 66 10.29 14.86 -13.84
CA PRO A 66 9.96 13.75 -14.73
C PRO A 66 8.58 13.92 -15.39
N PRO A 67 8.39 13.40 -16.60
CA PRO A 67 7.11 13.49 -17.30
C PRO A 67 6.01 12.82 -16.46
N ARG A 68 4.84 13.46 -16.40
CA ARG A 68 3.67 12.90 -15.74
C ARG A 68 3.10 11.77 -16.60
N TYR A 69 2.84 10.62 -16.00
CA TYR A 69 2.24 9.48 -16.69
C TYR A 69 0.76 9.78 -16.99
N PRO A 70 0.27 9.48 -18.22
CA PRO A 70 -1.11 9.75 -18.60
C PRO A 70 -2.09 8.98 -17.72
N SER A 71 -3.19 9.62 -17.35
CA SER A 71 -4.26 9.02 -16.54
C SER A 71 -5.61 9.29 -17.17
N PHE A 72 -6.44 8.24 -17.30
CA PHE A 72 -7.78 8.39 -17.86
C PHE A 72 -8.71 9.21 -16.95
N ILE A 73 -8.60 9.01 -15.64
CA ILE A 73 -9.36 9.74 -14.62
C ILE A 73 -8.42 10.70 -13.88
N PRO A 74 -8.55 12.02 -14.01
CA PRO A 74 -7.56 12.98 -13.48
C PRO A 74 -7.35 12.98 -11.97
N TRP A 75 -8.36 12.58 -11.18
CA TRP A 75 -8.32 12.56 -9.71
C TRP A 75 -7.86 11.22 -9.13
N ILE A 76 -8.32 10.10 -9.72
CA ILE A 76 -7.87 8.75 -9.36
C ILE A 76 -6.43 8.50 -9.87
N GLY A 77 -6.11 9.07 -11.03
CA GLY A 77 -4.79 8.95 -11.65
C GLY A 77 -4.50 7.53 -12.13
N GLY A 78 -3.28 7.06 -11.90
CA GLY A 78 -2.85 5.68 -12.19
C GLY A 78 -3.20 4.68 -11.09
N ALA A 79 -3.92 5.08 -10.05
CA ALA A 79 -4.14 4.27 -8.85
C ALA A 79 -4.73 2.89 -9.17
N VAL A 80 -5.82 2.83 -9.95
CA VAL A 80 -6.45 1.55 -10.32
C VAL A 80 -5.46 0.62 -11.03
N THR A 81 -4.68 1.14 -11.98
CA THR A 81 -3.70 0.35 -12.72
C THR A 81 -2.57 -0.17 -11.82
N VAL A 82 -2.09 0.66 -10.89
CA VAL A 82 -1.09 0.27 -9.88
C VAL A 82 -1.63 -0.84 -8.96
N LEU A 83 -2.89 -0.73 -8.54
CA LEU A 83 -3.51 -1.69 -7.61
C LEU A 83 -3.69 -3.08 -8.22
N PHE A 84 -4.13 -3.15 -9.48
CA PHE A 84 -4.43 -4.41 -10.15
C PHE A 84 -3.27 -5.00 -10.94
N ASN A 85 -2.38 -4.15 -11.50
CA ASN A 85 -1.26 -4.59 -12.32
C ASN A 85 0.01 -3.74 -12.06
N GLY A 86 0.41 -3.66 -10.79
CA GLY A 86 1.51 -2.81 -10.33
C GLY A 86 2.83 -3.04 -11.05
N GLN A 87 3.27 -4.30 -11.20
CA GLN A 87 4.56 -4.60 -11.83
C GLN A 87 4.61 -4.18 -13.30
N SER A 88 3.67 -4.67 -14.13
CA SER A 88 3.66 -4.29 -15.56
C SER A 88 3.31 -2.81 -15.76
N PHE A 89 2.62 -2.18 -14.82
CA PHE A 89 2.45 -0.72 -14.82
C PHE A 89 3.78 -0.01 -14.59
N LEU A 90 4.51 -0.37 -13.54
CA LEU A 90 5.80 0.23 -13.21
C LEU A 90 6.75 0.08 -14.39
N ASP A 91 6.93 -1.13 -14.92
CA ASP A 91 7.82 -1.39 -16.05
C ASP A 91 7.50 -0.50 -17.26
N ARG A 92 6.22 -0.34 -17.60
CA ARG A 92 5.79 0.54 -18.71
C ARG A 92 5.95 2.02 -18.39
N ALA A 93 5.68 2.42 -17.15
CA ALA A 93 5.74 3.81 -16.72
C ALA A 93 7.19 4.31 -16.62
N THR A 94 8.13 3.44 -16.29
CA THR A 94 9.55 3.75 -16.10
C THR A 94 10.43 3.22 -17.22
N THR A 95 9.86 2.73 -18.32
CA THR A 95 10.61 2.40 -19.54
C THR A 95 10.16 3.28 -20.70
N PHE A 96 11.12 3.78 -21.48
CA PHE A 96 10.86 4.50 -22.72
C PHE A 96 11.89 4.12 -23.78
N ARG A 97 11.42 3.65 -24.95
CA ARG A 97 12.28 3.21 -26.06
C ARG A 97 13.38 2.23 -25.62
N GLY A 98 13.02 1.28 -24.76
CA GLY A 98 13.93 0.26 -24.22
C GLY A 98 14.92 0.73 -23.15
N LYS A 99 14.81 1.98 -22.66
CA LYS A 99 15.68 2.52 -21.61
C LYS A 99 14.89 2.81 -20.33
N LEU A 100 15.51 2.52 -19.19
CA LEU A 100 14.97 2.90 -17.88
C LEU A 100 14.96 4.42 -17.73
N THR A 101 13.87 4.93 -17.17
CA THR A 101 13.59 6.35 -17.01
C THR A 101 12.78 6.61 -15.74
N SER A 102 12.54 7.88 -15.47
CA SER A 102 11.74 8.34 -14.34
C SER A 102 10.37 8.85 -14.80
N CYS A 103 9.35 8.74 -13.95
CA CYS A 103 8.03 9.27 -14.21
C CYS A 103 7.34 9.75 -12.93
N ARG A 104 6.38 10.66 -13.09
CA ARG A 104 5.46 11.06 -12.02
C ARG A 104 4.10 10.46 -12.26
N VAL A 105 3.51 9.85 -11.25
CA VAL A 105 2.18 9.25 -11.34
C VAL A 105 1.30 9.87 -10.27
N ARG A 106 0.11 10.32 -10.67
CA ARG A 106 -0.88 10.76 -9.69
C ARG A 106 -1.57 9.55 -9.09
N PHE A 107 -1.66 9.51 -7.77
CA PHE A 107 -2.31 8.47 -6.99
C PHE A 107 -3.20 9.13 -5.94
N LEU A 108 -4.52 9.02 -6.10
CA LEU A 108 -5.53 9.57 -5.15
C LEU A 108 -5.23 11.04 -4.75
N GLY A 109 -4.99 11.90 -5.75
CA GLY A 109 -4.68 13.32 -5.54
C GLY A 109 -3.23 13.65 -5.19
N ARG A 110 -2.41 12.69 -4.74
CA ARG A 110 -0.97 12.86 -4.47
C ARG A 110 -0.12 12.53 -5.71
N GLU A 111 1.05 13.13 -5.82
CA GLU A 111 2.02 12.78 -6.87
C GLU A 111 3.11 11.87 -6.31
N LEU A 112 3.29 10.71 -6.93
CA LEU A 112 4.37 9.76 -6.63
C LEU A 112 5.41 9.83 -7.74
N TYR A 113 6.69 9.79 -7.35
CA TYR A 113 7.82 9.83 -8.27
C TYR A 113 8.42 8.44 -8.35
N PHE A 114 8.37 7.83 -9.53
CA PHE A 114 9.06 6.58 -9.81
C PHE A 114 10.37 6.90 -10.52
N ILE A 115 11.48 6.52 -9.89
CA ILE A 115 12.83 6.83 -10.34
C ILE A 115 13.57 5.51 -10.55
N GLN A 116 13.95 5.19 -11.78
CA GLN A 116 14.68 3.96 -12.12
C GLN A 116 16.00 4.19 -12.84
N ASP A 117 16.22 5.38 -13.41
CA ASP A 117 17.49 5.64 -14.09
C ASP A 117 18.64 5.80 -13.06
N ARG A 118 19.77 5.16 -13.36
CA ARG A 118 20.91 5.04 -12.44
C ARG A 118 21.41 6.41 -11.95
N HIS A 119 21.45 7.41 -12.83
CA HIS A 119 21.92 8.74 -12.48
C HIS A 119 21.02 9.41 -11.45
N SER A 120 19.70 9.41 -11.67
CA SER A 120 18.74 10.02 -10.75
C SER A 120 18.64 9.26 -9.42
N VAL A 121 18.73 7.91 -9.44
CA VAL A 121 18.81 7.11 -8.20
C VAL A 121 20.05 7.48 -7.40
N ALA A 122 21.22 7.54 -8.04
CA ALA A 122 22.47 7.91 -7.37
C ALA A 122 22.46 9.36 -6.85
N ALA A 123 21.80 10.28 -7.57
CA ALA A 123 21.62 11.65 -7.11
C ALA A 123 20.68 11.72 -5.90
N LEU A 124 19.55 10.99 -5.93
CA LEU A 124 18.58 10.91 -4.84
C LEU A 124 19.22 10.39 -3.55
N TRP A 125 19.99 9.31 -3.62
CA TRP A 125 20.66 8.72 -2.45
C TRP A 125 21.69 9.61 -1.79
N LYS A 126 22.17 10.66 -2.48
CA LYS A 126 23.08 11.66 -1.91
C LYS A 126 22.34 12.83 -1.24
N GLN A 127 21.02 12.91 -1.37
CA GLN A 127 20.22 14.00 -0.82
C GLN A 127 19.69 13.65 0.57
N ASN A 128 20.35 14.15 1.61
CA ASN A 128 19.94 13.94 2.99
C ASN A 128 18.51 14.43 3.25
N SER A 129 18.13 15.58 2.69
CA SER A 129 16.78 16.16 2.87
C SER A 129 15.64 15.31 2.32
N LEU A 130 15.94 14.31 1.48
CA LEU A 130 14.98 13.39 0.89
C LEU A 130 15.05 11.97 1.47
N SER A 131 15.87 11.78 2.51
CA SER A 131 16.20 10.44 3.04
C SER A 131 15.30 9.98 4.20
N SER A 132 14.27 10.73 4.57
CA SER A 132 13.39 10.35 5.68
C SER A 132 12.38 9.27 5.26
N PRO A 133 12.32 8.13 5.98
CA PRO A 133 11.30 7.08 5.80
C PRO A 133 10.04 7.29 6.67
N ILE A 134 9.83 8.45 7.28
CA ILE A 134 8.73 8.64 8.25
C ILE A 134 7.34 8.41 7.65
N GLU A 135 7.11 8.88 6.42
CA GLU A 135 5.83 8.73 5.70
C GLU A 135 5.45 7.26 5.47
N PRO A 136 6.31 6.40 4.88
CA PRO A 136 5.99 4.98 4.77
C PRO A 136 5.83 4.30 6.13
N TYR A 137 6.55 4.71 7.18
CA TYR A 137 6.32 4.19 8.53
C TYR A 137 4.92 4.51 9.03
N ILE A 138 4.45 5.75 8.88
CA ILE A 138 3.09 6.14 9.28
C ILE A 138 2.04 5.27 8.58
N LEU A 139 2.20 5.00 7.28
CA LEU A 139 1.30 4.14 6.53
C LEU A 139 1.27 2.71 7.09
N VAL A 140 2.43 2.10 7.31
CA VAL A 140 2.54 0.73 7.83
C VAL A 140 2.01 0.64 9.25
N LEU A 141 2.44 1.53 10.15
CA LEU A 141 2.00 1.57 11.54
C LEU A 141 0.48 1.74 11.64
N LYS A 142 -0.10 2.61 10.80
CA LYS A 142 -1.54 2.86 10.78
C LYS A 142 -2.32 1.69 10.19
N TYR A 143 -2.00 1.28 8.96
CA TYR A 143 -2.86 0.36 8.21
C TYR A 143 -2.53 -1.10 8.46
N PHE A 144 -1.26 -1.46 8.68
CA PHE A 144 -0.87 -2.85 8.90
C PHE A 144 -1.00 -3.18 10.38
N PHE A 145 -0.39 -2.38 11.25
CA PHE A 145 -0.36 -2.67 12.69
C PHE A 145 -1.53 -2.07 13.48
N GLY A 146 -2.33 -1.17 12.89
CA GLY A 146 -3.51 -0.62 13.56
C GLY A 146 -3.17 0.35 14.70
N MET A 147 -2.03 1.04 14.61
CA MET A 147 -1.58 1.99 15.63
C MET A 147 -2.60 3.13 15.80
N LYS A 148 -2.87 3.48 17.07
CA LYS A 148 -3.82 4.55 17.43
C LYS A 148 -3.33 5.93 16.96
N LYS A 149 -4.28 6.83 16.68
CA LYS A 149 -4.00 8.18 16.15
C LYS A 149 -3.11 9.00 17.08
N GLU A 150 -3.28 8.83 18.39
CA GLU A 150 -2.53 9.56 19.42
C GLU A 150 -1.04 9.18 19.37
N ALA A 151 -0.74 7.88 19.24
CA ALA A 151 0.63 7.38 19.09
C ALA A 151 1.24 7.78 17.73
N LEU A 152 0.45 7.67 16.65
CA LEU A 152 0.87 8.12 15.32
C LEU A 152 1.20 9.63 15.28
N SER A 153 0.62 10.44 16.18
CA SER A 153 0.84 11.88 16.19
C SER A 153 2.31 12.27 16.42
N VAL A 154 3.08 11.43 17.11
CA VAL A 154 4.51 11.67 17.32
C VAL A 154 5.27 11.57 16.00
N TYR A 155 4.99 10.53 15.19
CA TYR A 155 5.57 10.37 13.86
C TYR A 155 5.15 11.50 12.90
N ASN A 156 3.87 11.89 12.92
CA ASN A 156 3.37 12.97 12.06
C ASN A 156 3.98 14.35 12.38
N LYS A 157 4.48 14.54 13.61
CA LYS A 157 5.08 15.81 14.06
C LYS A 157 6.59 15.85 13.88
N ASP A 158 7.22 14.75 13.48
CA ASP A 158 8.67 14.70 13.30
C ASP A 158 9.05 15.00 11.85
N ASP A 159 9.56 16.22 11.63
CA ASP A 159 10.15 16.67 10.37
C ASP A 159 11.68 16.75 10.44
N SER A 160 12.29 16.19 11.49
CA SER A 160 13.71 16.35 11.78
C SER A 160 14.63 15.43 10.98
N GLY A 161 14.11 14.34 10.42
CA GLY A 161 14.85 13.38 9.61
C GLY A 161 15.72 12.40 10.43
N PRO A 162 16.31 11.39 9.75
CA PRO A 162 16.91 10.22 10.40
C PRO A 162 18.36 10.43 10.87
N PHE A 163 18.96 11.58 10.54
CA PHE A 163 20.38 11.84 10.81
C PHE A 163 20.63 12.49 12.16
N HIS A 164 21.85 12.40 12.68
CA HIS A 164 22.23 13.06 13.93
C HIS A 164 21.91 14.56 13.92
N LYS A 165 22.26 15.26 12.84
CA LYS A 165 21.88 16.66 12.62
C LYS A 165 20.47 16.71 12.02
N PRO A 166 19.51 17.44 12.62
CA PRO A 166 18.18 17.56 12.06
C PRO A 166 18.18 18.30 10.73
N PHE A 167 17.14 18.08 9.93
CA PHE A 167 16.88 18.86 8.73
C PHE A 167 16.79 20.35 9.04
N ARG A 168 17.18 21.16 8.06
CA ARG A 168 17.20 22.62 8.20
C ARG A 168 15.78 23.13 8.47
N GLY A 169 15.60 23.82 9.58
CA GLY A 169 14.33 24.46 9.95
C GLY A 169 13.48 23.65 10.95
N SER A 170 13.75 22.36 11.13
CA SER A 170 13.05 21.54 12.14
C SER A 170 13.27 22.11 13.54
N GLN A 171 12.17 22.24 14.29
CA GLN A 171 12.16 22.65 15.71
C GLN A 171 11.79 21.48 16.64
N VAL A 172 11.85 20.24 16.14
CA VAL A 172 11.53 19.06 16.93
C VAL A 172 12.60 18.86 18.01
N GLU A 173 12.15 18.88 19.27
CA GLU A 173 12.97 18.57 20.44
C GLU A 173 13.70 17.22 20.30
N PRO A 174 14.97 17.08 20.72
CA PRO A 174 15.76 15.86 20.53
C PRO A 174 15.06 14.55 20.95
N ARG A 175 14.33 14.56 22.07
CA ARG A 175 13.59 13.40 22.59
C ARG A 175 12.36 13.00 21.75
N ASN A 176 11.89 13.87 20.87
CA ASN A 176 10.73 13.66 20.01
C ASN A 176 11.11 13.33 18.56
N ARG A 177 12.42 13.22 18.26
CA ARG A 177 12.96 12.90 16.93
C ARG A 177 12.89 11.40 16.65
N VAL A 178 11.69 10.87 16.54
CA VAL A 178 11.45 9.42 16.37
C VAL A 178 12.08 8.83 15.10
N ASP A 179 12.23 9.60 14.02
CA ASP A 179 12.92 9.15 12.80
C ASP A 179 14.40 8.88 13.11
N TRP A 180 15.07 9.84 13.75
CA TRP A 180 16.46 9.69 14.19
C TRP A 180 16.63 8.58 15.23
N ILE A 181 15.78 8.54 16.27
CA ILE A 181 15.88 7.52 17.33
C ILE A 181 15.73 6.12 16.73
N THR A 182 14.70 5.92 15.90
CA THR A 182 14.44 4.61 15.28
C THR A 182 15.59 4.21 14.36
N HIS A 183 16.06 5.12 13.49
CA HIS A 183 17.16 4.85 12.59
C HIS A 183 18.46 4.54 13.34
N HIS A 184 18.78 5.33 14.37
CA HIS A 184 19.98 5.18 15.18
C HIS A 184 19.99 3.86 15.95
N GLU A 185 18.92 3.54 16.67
CA GLU A 185 18.86 2.32 17.48
C GLU A 185 18.86 1.06 16.62
N ILE A 186 18.20 1.07 15.45
CA ILE A 186 18.27 -0.04 14.49
C ILE A 186 19.71 -0.24 14.01
N LEU A 187 20.40 0.83 13.58
CA LEU A 187 21.79 0.70 13.12
C LEU A 187 22.71 0.24 14.24
N LYS A 188 22.57 0.80 15.44
CA LYS A 188 23.37 0.44 16.60
C LYS A 188 23.19 -1.02 16.99
N GLY A 189 21.96 -1.54 16.95
CA GLY A 189 21.64 -2.93 17.30
C GLY A 189 21.93 -3.94 16.19
N LEU A 190 21.85 -3.54 14.92
CA LEU A 190 21.91 -4.47 13.78
C LEU A 190 23.15 -4.29 12.89
N THR A 191 24.15 -3.54 13.34
CA THR A 191 25.43 -3.40 12.62
C THR A 191 26.63 -3.53 13.56
N GLY A 192 27.81 -3.77 12.98
CA GLY A 192 29.08 -3.81 13.70
C GLY A 192 29.05 -4.71 14.94
N ALA A 193 29.49 -4.17 16.07
CA ALA A 193 29.53 -4.90 17.34
C ALA A 193 28.14 -5.24 17.91
N GLY A 194 27.11 -4.43 17.61
CA GLY A 194 25.75 -4.65 18.10
C GLY A 194 25.07 -5.87 17.47
N LEU A 195 25.45 -6.21 16.23
CA LEU A 195 24.90 -7.38 15.53
C LEU A 195 25.40 -8.71 16.11
N LYS A 196 26.64 -8.74 16.63
CA LYS A 196 27.33 -9.98 17.04
C LYS A 196 26.53 -10.85 18.02
N PRO A 197 25.93 -10.32 19.10
CA PRO A 197 25.09 -11.11 20.01
C PRO A 197 23.87 -11.72 19.32
N LEU A 198 23.19 -10.96 18.44
CA LEU A 198 22.04 -11.45 17.70
C LEU A 198 22.45 -12.59 16.76
N THR A 199 23.54 -12.42 15.99
CA THR A 199 24.05 -13.48 15.12
C THR A 199 24.37 -14.76 15.88
N LYS A 200 25.04 -14.63 17.04
CA LYS A 200 25.39 -15.79 17.88
C LYS A 200 24.13 -16.53 18.35
N ARG A 201 23.17 -15.81 18.95
CA ARG A 201 21.91 -16.42 19.43
C ARG A 201 21.13 -17.08 18.30
N THR A 202 21.03 -16.42 17.14
CA THR A 202 20.30 -16.98 16.00
C THR A 202 20.97 -18.24 15.47
N ALA A 203 22.30 -18.27 15.35
CA ALA A 203 23.03 -19.46 14.91
C ALA A 203 22.86 -20.62 15.90
N GLU A 204 22.99 -20.36 17.20
CA GLU A 204 22.79 -21.35 18.25
C GLU A 204 21.35 -21.90 18.25
N ALA A 205 20.35 -21.03 18.08
CA ALA A 205 18.94 -21.43 18.00
C ALA A 205 18.64 -22.27 16.76
N ILE A 206 19.22 -21.94 15.60
CA ILE A 206 19.06 -22.73 14.36
C ILE A 206 19.67 -24.12 14.54
N VAL A 207 20.91 -24.21 15.05
CA VAL A 207 21.58 -25.50 15.29
C VAL A 207 20.78 -26.33 16.27
N GLY A 208 20.41 -25.75 17.42
CA GLY A 208 19.64 -26.46 18.44
C GLY A 208 18.30 -26.96 17.92
N ARG A 209 17.59 -26.20 17.08
CA ARG A 209 16.35 -26.66 16.45
C ARG A 209 16.59 -27.72 15.39
N MET A 210 17.66 -27.62 14.61
CA MET A 210 18.04 -28.62 13.61
C MET A 210 18.34 -29.97 14.27
N ASP A 211 19.07 -29.97 15.39
CA ASP A 211 19.40 -31.17 16.16
C ASP A 211 18.17 -31.86 16.75
N ASN A 212 17.06 -31.13 16.92
CA ASN A 212 15.78 -31.64 17.40
C ASN A 212 14.81 -32.03 16.27
N THR A 213 15.24 -31.96 15.01
CA THR A 213 14.42 -32.47 13.90
C THR A 213 14.47 -34.01 13.86
N PRO A 214 13.43 -34.67 13.30
CA PRO A 214 13.47 -36.11 13.06
C PRO A 214 14.48 -36.55 11.98
N VAL A 215 15.19 -35.60 11.36
CA VAL A 215 16.18 -35.88 10.33
C VAL A 215 17.40 -36.53 10.98
N GLY A 216 17.47 -37.86 10.87
CA GLY A 216 18.59 -38.67 11.35
C GLY A 216 19.44 -39.18 10.19
N HIS A 217 19.63 -40.50 10.14
CA HIS A 217 20.36 -41.16 9.04
C HIS A 217 19.50 -41.42 7.80
N ASP A 218 18.18 -41.55 7.99
CA ASP A 218 17.24 -41.84 6.91
C ASP A 218 16.63 -40.56 6.34
N TRP A 219 16.24 -40.62 5.07
CA TRP A 219 15.53 -39.53 4.41
C TRP A 219 14.16 -39.30 5.04
N VAL A 220 13.89 -38.06 5.43
CA VAL A 220 12.57 -37.62 5.93
C VAL A 220 11.94 -36.68 4.93
N GLU A 221 10.73 -37.01 4.48
CA GLU A 221 9.96 -36.16 3.59
C GLU A 221 9.17 -35.10 4.38
N TYR A 222 9.34 -33.83 4.02
CA TYR A 222 8.56 -32.71 4.53
C TYR A 222 7.57 -32.24 3.45
N PRO A 223 6.28 -32.03 3.79
CA PRO A 223 5.26 -31.69 2.81
C PRO A 223 5.36 -30.25 2.28
N ASP A 224 6.02 -29.35 3.02
CA ASP A 224 6.15 -27.93 2.68
C ASP A 224 7.52 -27.39 3.10
N LEU A 225 8.39 -27.17 2.12
CA LEU A 225 9.73 -26.63 2.32
C LEU A 225 9.70 -25.21 2.92
N MET A 226 8.73 -24.38 2.53
CA MET A 226 8.63 -23.02 3.05
C MET A 226 8.23 -23.07 4.52
N LYS A 227 7.24 -23.90 4.88
CA LYS A 227 6.85 -24.11 6.27
C LYS A 227 8.02 -24.62 7.13
N PHE A 228 8.82 -25.55 6.61
CA PHE A 228 10.04 -26.00 7.28
C PHE A 228 11.00 -24.83 7.60
N PHE A 229 11.28 -23.95 6.63
CA PHE A 229 12.12 -22.77 6.88
C PHE A 229 11.48 -21.76 7.84
N GLN A 230 10.16 -21.57 7.78
CA GLN A 230 9.43 -20.69 8.69
C GLN A 230 9.54 -21.17 10.14
N GLU A 231 9.33 -22.46 10.38
CA GLU A 231 9.41 -23.07 11.71
C GLU A 231 10.85 -23.11 12.24
N LEU A 232 11.83 -23.46 11.40
CA LEU A 232 13.22 -23.54 11.79
C LEU A 232 13.87 -22.15 11.92
N VAL A 233 13.97 -21.42 10.81
CA VAL A 233 14.71 -20.15 10.74
C VAL A 233 13.86 -19.00 11.29
N GLY A 234 12.59 -18.92 10.92
CA GLY A 234 11.70 -17.85 11.38
C GLY A 234 11.57 -17.80 12.89
N THR A 235 11.31 -18.96 13.52
CA THR A 235 11.22 -19.06 14.98
C THR A 235 12.56 -18.74 15.66
N SER A 236 13.68 -19.24 15.13
CA SER A 236 15.02 -18.93 15.66
C SER A 236 15.32 -17.43 15.67
N ILE A 237 14.97 -16.71 14.59
CA ILE A 237 15.17 -15.26 14.48
C ILE A 237 14.29 -14.53 15.50
N MET A 238 13.00 -14.87 15.56
CA MET A 238 12.06 -14.24 16.50
C MET A 238 12.50 -14.47 17.96
N GLU A 239 12.93 -15.68 18.29
CA GLU A 239 13.42 -16.05 19.62
C GLU A 239 14.71 -15.30 19.95
N SER A 240 15.59 -15.11 18.97
CA SER A 240 16.85 -14.40 19.19
C SER A 240 16.66 -12.89 19.35
N LEU A 241 15.57 -12.34 18.79
CA LEU A 241 15.17 -10.94 18.92
C LEU A 241 14.38 -10.65 20.20
N ALA A 242 13.38 -11.47 20.52
CA ALA A 242 12.46 -11.26 21.64
C ALA A 242 12.77 -12.17 22.85
N GLY A 243 13.71 -13.09 22.75
CA GLY A 243 13.97 -14.09 23.78
C GLY A 243 12.98 -15.26 23.76
N PRO A 244 13.28 -16.32 24.53
CA PRO A 244 12.49 -17.56 24.57
C PRO A 244 11.08 -17.38 25.13
N ALA A 245 10.89 -16.43 26.06
CA ALA A 245 9.60 -16.16 26.69
C ALA A 245 8.48 -15.83 25.70
N LEU A 246 8.81 -15.32 24.50
CA LEU A 246 7.82 -15.11 23.45
C LEU A 246 7.09 -16.40 23.07
N PHE A 247 7.84 -17.49 22.91
CA PHE A 247 7.30 -18.80 22.51
C PHE A 247 6.78 -19.61 23.70
N ASP A 248 7.33 -19.41 24.89
CA ASP A 248 6.79 -20.01 26.12
C ASP A 248 5.34 -19.53 26.37
N LEU A 249 5.09 -18.25 26.14
CA LEU A 249 3.77 -17.63 26.34
C LEU A 249 2.87 -17.76 25.09
N ASN A 250 3.47 -17.83 23.91
CA ASN A 250 2.75 -17.87 22.63
C ASN A 250 3.37 -18.90 21.67
N PRO A 251 3.13 -20.21 21.88
CA PRO A 251 3.76 -21.26 21.07
C PRO A 251 3.51 -21.14 19.56
N ASN A 252 2.34 -20.60 19.17
CA ASN A 252 1.92 -20.47 17.78
C ASN A 252 2.26 -19.09 17.16
N PHE A 253 3.10 -18.27 17.82
CA PHE A 253 3.36 -16.91 17.39
C PHE A 253 3.97 -16.83 15.98
N CYS A 254 4.89 -17.73 15.65
CA CYS A 254 5.53 -17.79 14.33
C CYS A 254 4.50 -18.08 13.22
N ASP A 255 3.63 -19.06 13.43
CA ASP A 255 2.55 -19.39 12.49
C ASP A 255 1.58 -18.22 12.29
N ASP A 256 1.17 -17.57 13.36
CA ASP A 256 0.28 -16.42 13.30
C ASP A 256 0.95 -15.22 12.60
N PHE A 257 2.27 -15.05 12.77
CA PHE A 257 3.04 -14.05 12.05
C PHE A 257 3.06 -14.33 10.55
N TRP A 258 3.28 -15.57 10.12
CA TRP A 258 3.25 -15.93 8.69
C TRP A 258 1.83 -15.90 8.10
N LYS A 259 0.79 -16.14 8.90
CA LYS A 259 -0.60 -15.86 8.49
C LYS A 259 -0.83 -14.36 8.29
N PHE A 260 -0.26 -13.52 9.15
CA PHE A 260 -0.34 -12.07 9.03
C PHE A 260 0.39 -11.57 7.77
N ASP A 261 1.59 -12.08 7.50
CA ASP A 261 2.41 -11.75 6.33
C ASP A 261 1.63 -11.95 5.01
N LYS A 262 0.86 -13.02 4.89
CA LYS A 262 0.01 -13.32 3.71
C LYS A 262 -1.02 -12.23 3.39
N PHE A 263 -1.37 -11.36 4.36
CA PHE A 263 -2.27 -10.23 4.11
C PHE A 263 -1.55 -8.96 3.66
N LEU A 264 -0.25 -8.82 3.92
CA LEU A 264 0.50 -7.59 3.65
C LEU A 264 0.43 -7.14 2.19
N PRO A 265 0.48 -8.02 1.16
CA PRO A 265 0.33 -7.58 -0.23
C PRO A 265 -1.02 -6.92 -0.52
N LYS A 266 -2.11 -7.35 0.15
CA LYS A 266 -3.44 -6.74 -0.01
C LYS A 266 -3.49 -5.35 0.65
N LEU A 267 -2.88 -5.22 1.82
CA LEU A 267 -2.83 -3.96 2.56
C LEU A 267 -1.90 -2.94 1.90
N ALA A 268 -0.77 -3.40 1.34
CA ALA A 268 0.15 -2.58 0.56
C ALA A 268 -0.52 -2.01 -0.71
N LYS A 269 -1.51 -2.73 -1.25
CA LYS A 269 -2.44 -2.24 -2.29
C LYS A 269 -3.53 -1.32 -1.73
N GLY A 270 -3.44 -0.87 -0.49
CA GLY A 270 -4.42 0.05 0.11
C GLY A 270 -5.83 -0.53 0.22
N ILE A 271 -6.01 -1.85 0.16
CA ILE A 271 -7.31 -2.49 0.39
C ILE A 271 -7.68 -2.26 1.88
N PRO A 272 -8.82 -1.62 2.18
CA PRO A 272 -9.27 -1.43 3.55
C PRO A 272 -9.34 -2.75 4.32
N ASP A 273 -8.98 -2.70 5.61
CA ASP A 273 -8.89 -3.87 6.48
C ASP A 273 -10.24 -4.60 6.66
N PHE A 274 -11.37 -3.88 6.64
CA PHE A 274 -12.69 -4.50 6.68
C PHE A 274 -13.06 -5.31 5.43
N LEU A 275 -12.36 -5.11 4.30
CA LEU A 275 -12.52 -5.89 3.06
C LEU A 275 -11.56 -7.09 2.97
N VAL A 276 -10.74 -7.33 4.00
CA VAL A 276 -9.80 -8.44 4.05
C VAL A 276 -10.25 -9.44 5.13
N PRO A 277 -11.03 -10.48 4.76
CA PRO A 277 -11.52 -11.46 5.71
C PRO A 277 -10.38 -12.11 6.50
N GLY A 278 -10.56 -12.27 7.81
CA GLY A 278 -9.60 -12.91 8.71
C GLY A 278 -8.44 -12.01 9.17
N PHE A 279 -8.11 -10.93 8.46
CA PHE A 279 -6.98 -10.07 8.81
C PHE A 279 -7.12 -9.47 10.23
N ALA A 280 -8.28 -8.92 10.55
CA ALA A 280 -8.54 -8.32 11.86
C ALA A 280 -8.43 -9.33 13.01
N GLN A 281 -8.69 -10.62 12.77
CA GLN A 281 -8.53 -11.67 13.77
C GLN A 281 -7.06 -12.02 13.98
N VAL A 282 -6.31 -12.26 12.90
CA VAL A 282 -4.88 -12.59 12.98
C VAL A 282 -4.08 -11.45 13.60
N ARG A 283 -4.36 -10.20 13.20
CA ARG A 283 -3.74 -9.02 13.82
C ARG A 283 -4.00 -8.95 15.33
N ARG A 284 -5.24 -9.23 15.76
CA ARG A 284 -5.57 -9.26 17.20
C ARG A 284 -4.84 -10.37 17.94
N SER A 285 -4.77 -11.58 17.37
CA SER A 285 -4.03 -12.71 17.95
C SER A 285 -2.58 -12.34 18.26
N LEU A 286 -1.89 -11.75 17.26
CA LEU A 286 -0.50 -11.30 17.42
C LEU A 286 -0.36 -10.21 18.48
N LEU A 287 -1.23 -9.19 18.45
CA LEU A 287 -1.19 -8.10 19.42
C LEU A 287 -1.48 -8.59 20.84
N ASP A 288 -2.40 -9.54 21.01
CA ASP A 288 -2.72 -10.09 22.32
C ASP A 288 -1.60 -11.01 22.82
N GLY A 289 -0.90 -11.72 21.93
CA GLY A 289 0.30 -12.46 22.28
C GLY A 289 1.45 -11.55 22.74
N LEU A 290 1.67 -10.43 22.05
CA LEU A 290 2.66 -9.42 22.43
C LEU A 290 2.33 -8.67 23.73
N LYS A 291 1.06 -8.61 24.15
CA LYS A 291 0.68 -8.02 25.45
C LYS A 291 0.92 -8.95 26.63
N LYS A 292 0.95 -10.26 26.39
CA LYS A 292 1.22 -11.28 27.41
C LYS A 292 2.72 -11.38 27.69
N TYR A 293 3.53 -11.18 26.66
CA TYR A 293 4.98 -11.08 26.70
C TYR A 293 5.42 -9.77 27.34
#